data_AF-A0A371KKT4-F1
#
_entry.id   AF-A0A371KKT4-F1
#
_cell.length_a   1.000
_cell.length_b   1.000
_cell.length_c   1.000
_cell.angle_alpha   90.00
_cell.angle_beta   90.00
_cell.angle_gamma   90.00
#
_symmetry.space_group_name_H-M   'P 1'
#
loop_
_entity.id
_entity.type
_entity.pdbx_description
1 polymer ?
#
loop_
_entity_poly.entity_id
_entity_poly.type
_entity_poly.pdbx_seq_one_letter_code
_entity_poly.pdbx_strand_id
1 'polypeptide(L)'
;MRQSATWMTLWDDRILEYIRAEGSGSPKQLKDSGYIHISKAQISRRLRKLAEHDMLTGLGNGVYVISSKGEEYLDGEWDAEADRPVATGGENGENGNGETPAESES
;
A
#
# COMPACT_ATOMS: atom_id res chain seq x y z
N MET A 1 10.29 0.63 -2.09
CA MET A 1 9.90 2.06 -1.97
C MET A 1 8.43 2.16 -2.31
N ARG A 2 7.63 2.91 -1.53
CA ARG A 2 6.19 3.06 -1.80
C ARG A 2 5.95 3.75 -3.14
N GLN A 3 5.00 3.22 -3.90
CA GLN A 3 4.60 3.74 -5.21
C GLN A 3 3.31 4.56 -5.07
N SER A 4 3.45 5.79 -4.59
CA SER A 4 2.31 6.68 -4.31
C SER A 4 1.67 7.22 -5.59
N ALA A 5 0.35 7.36 -5.57
CA ALA A 5 -0.40 7.92 -6.69
C ALA A 5 -0.49 9.44 -6.65
N THR A 6 -0.74 10.04 -7.81
CA THR A 6 -0.96 11.49 -7.99
C THR A 6 -2.14 12.03 -7.18
N TRP A 7 -3.10 11.16 -6.85
CA TRP A 7 -4.28 11.52 -6.05
C TRP A 7 -4.04 11.50 -4.53
N MET A 8 -2.90 10.94 -4.11
CA MET A 8 -2.47 10.84 -2.72
C MET A 8 -1.80 12.12 -2.23
N THR A 9 -1.72 12.23 -0.92
CA THR A 9 -1.08 13.30 -0.17
C THR A 9 -0.27 12.68 0.96
N LEU A 10 0.62 13.45 1.58
CA LEU A 10 1.37 13.00 2.75
C LEU A 10 0.47 12.40 3.84
N TRP A 11 -0.75 12.92 3.99
CA TRP A 11 -1.68 12.45 5.03
C TRP A 11 -2.26 11.08 4.76
N ASP A 12 -2.26 10.60 3.53
CA ASP A 12 -2.78 9.27 3.21
C ASP A 12 -1.86 8.18 3.75
N ASP A 13 -0.55 8.32 3.53
CA ASP A 13 0.46 7.46 4.14
C ASP A 13 0.30 7.44 5.67
N ARG A 14 0.18 8.62 6.30
CA ARG A 14 0.07 8.70 7.76
C ARG A 14 -1.22 8.09 8.29
N ILE A 15 -2.32 8.22 7.55
CA ILE A 15 -3.59 7.58 7.89
C ILE A 15 -3.47 6.05 7.79
N LEU A 16 -2.89 5.54 6.71
CA LEU A 16 -2.67 4.10 6.51
C LEU A 16 -1.75 3.53 7.59
N GLU A 17 -0.63 4.18 7.87
CA GLU A 17 0.31 3.80 8.93
C GLU A 17 -0.36 3.75 10.31
N TYR A 18 -1.16 4.77 10.64
CA TYR A 18 -1.90 4.82 11.89
C TYR A 18 -2.90 3.66 11.99
N ILE A 19 -3.70 3.44 10.94
CA ILE A 19 -4.72 2.38 10.93
C ILE A 19 -4.08 1.00 10.98
N ARG A 20 -2.93 0.79 10.33
CA ARG A 20 -2.15 -0.45 10.46
C ARG A 20 -1.71 -0.69 11.90
N ALA A 21 -1.13 0.33 12.53
CA ALA A 21 -0.59 0.21 13.88
C ALA A 21 -1.70 -0.03 14.94
N GLU A 22 -2.82 0.68 14.80
CA GLU A 22 -3.93 0.66 15.78
C GLU A 22 -5.02 -0.36 15.42
N GLY A 23 -4.91 -1.03 14.27
CA GLY A 23 -5.91 -1.95 13.70
C GLY A 23 -7.15 -1.28 13.12
N SER A 24 -7.52 -0.07 13.58
CA SER A 24 -8.64 0.70 13.04
C SER A 24 -8.47 2.20 13.24
N GLY A 25 -9.22 2.99 12.49
CA GLY A 25 -9.25 4.44 12.66
C GLY A 25 -10.59 5.07 12.29
N SER A 26 -10.86 6.21 12.93
CA SER A 26 -11.98 7.09 12.63
C SER A 26 -11.48 8.53 12.53
N PRO A 27 -12.26 9.46 11.94
CA PRO A 27 -11.87 10.86 11.86
C PRO A 27 -11.55 11.49 13.21
N LYS A 28 -12.19 11.03 14.30
CA LYS A 28 -11.92 11.52 15.65
C LYS A 28 -10.60 10.96 16.18
N GLN A 29 -10.41 9.64 16.14
CA GLN A 29 -9.16 9.01 16.62
C GLN A 29 -7.93 9.57 15.89
N LEU A 30 -7.99 9.68 14.57
CA LEU A 30 -6.90 10.25 13.76
C LEU A 30 -6.63 11.72 14.07
N LYS A 31 -7.66 12.49 14.47
CA LYS A 31 -7.46 13.89 14.86
C LYS A 31 -6.82 14.01 16.24
N ASP A 32 -7.29 13.17 17.17
CA ASP A 32 -6.90 13.19 18.57
C ASP A 32 -5.50 12.54 18.77
N SER A 33 -5.03 11.71 17.82
CA SER A 33 -3.71 11.08 17.89
C SER A 33 -2.54 12.06 17.85
N GLY A 34 -2.75 13.29 17.37
CA GLY A 34 -1.69 14.26 17.14
C GLY A 34 -0.75 13.92 15.98
N TYR A 35 -0.90 12.74 15.36
CA TYR A 35 -0.09 12.30 14.20
C TYR A 35 -0.55 12.96 12.89
N ILE A 36 -1.80 13.44 12.84
CA ILE A 36 -2.42 14.03 11.66
C ILE A 36 -2.75 15.51 11.89
N HIS A 37 -2.10 16.39 11.14
CA HIS A 37 -2.22 17.85 11.30
C HIS A 37 -3.14 18.52 10.29
N ILE A 38 -4.27 17.86 9.96
CA ILE A 38 -5.35 18.44 9.14
C ILE A 38 -6.67 18.48 9.91
N SER A 39 -7.69 19.14 9.36
CA SER A 39 -9.01 19.20 9.97
C SER A 39 -9.72 17.84 9.92
N LYS A 40 -10.62 17.58 10.86
CA LYS A 40 -11.45 16.36 10.89
C LYS A 40 -12.25 16.16 9.59
N ALA A 41 -12.70 17.26 8.96
CA ALA A 41 -13.39 17.23 7.67
C ALA A 41 -12.46 16.74 6.54
N GLN A 42 -11.21 17.20 6.51
CA GLN A 42 -10.21 16.72 5.56
C GLN A 42 -9.86 15.25 5.81
N ILE A 43 -9.69 14.83 7.07
CA ILE A 43 -9.46 13.41 7.42
C ILE A 43 -10.59 12.54 6.89
N SER A 44 -11.84 12.96 7.12
CA SER A 44 -13.03 12.24 6.63
C SER A 44 -13.06 12.14 5.09
N ARG A 45 -12.53 13.13 4.37
CA ARG A 45 -12.42 13.07 2.90
C ARG A 45 -11.32 12.11 2.46
N ARG A 46 -10.16 12.12 3.13
CA ARG A 46 -9.04 11.21 2.83
C ARG A 46 -9.40 9.75 3.12
N LEU A 47 -10.06 9.46 4.25
CA LEU A 47 -10.53 8.10 4.57
C LEU A 47 -11.47 7.53 3.51
N ARG A 48 -12.43 8.34 3.02
CA ARG A 48 -13.32 7.92 1.93
C ARG A 48 -12.54 7.67 0.65
N LYS A 49 -11.63 8.57 0.29
CA LYS A 49 -10.81 8.42 -0.92
C LYS A 49 -9.92 7.18 -0.88
N LEU A 50 -9.29 6.90 0.26
CA LEU A 50 -8.52 5.66 0.46
C LEU A 50 -9.41 4.42 0.32
N ALA A 51 -10.64 4.45 0.84
CA ALA A 51 -11.59 3.35 0.68
C ALA A 51 -12.13 3.21 -0.76
N GLU A 52 -12.31 4.32 -1.49
CA GLU A 52 -12.67 4.31 -2.92
C GLU A 52 -11.58 3.64 -3.78
N HIS A 53 -10.33 3.69 -3.33
CA HIS A 53 -9.20 3.00 -3.94
C HIS A 53 -8.87 1.67 -3.21
N ASP A 54 -9.80 1.06 -2.48
CA ASP A 54 -9.62 -0.24 -1.80
C ASP A 54 -8.39 -0.34 -0.89
N MET A 55 -7.80 0.78 -0.44
CA MET A 55 -6.69 0.80 0.51
C MET A 55 -7.17 0.65 1.95
N LEU A 56 -8.44 1.00 2.19
CA LEU A 56 -9.12 0.85 3.47
C LEU A 56 -10.50 0.21 3.25
N THR A 57 -11.00 -0.47 4.27
CA THR A 57 -12.38 -0.99 4.30
C THR A 57 -13.17 -0.29 5.38
N GLY A 58 -14.33 0.27 5.03
CA GLY A 58 -15.24 0.90 6.00
C GLY A 58 -16.13 -0.13 6.71
N LEU A 59 -16.17 -0.10 8.04
CA LEU A 59 -17.00 -0.99 8.87
C LEU A 59 -18.34 -0.35 9.28
N GLY A 60 -18.61 0.88 8.87
CA GLY A 60 -19.76 1.69 9.30
C GLY A 60 -19.40 2.68 10.42
N ASN A 61 -20.28 3.65 10.67
CA ASN A 61 -20.11 4.72 11.68
C ASN A 61 -18.79 5.52 11.58
N GLY A 62 -18.17 5.54 10.39
CA GLY A 62 -16.90 6.23 10.14
C GLY A 62 -15.67 5.50 10.70
N VAL A 63 -15.78 4.20 10.99
CA VAL A 63 -14.65 3.34 11.34
C VAL A 63 -14.11 2.67 10.08
N TYR A 64 -12.79 2.67 9.96
CA TYR A 64 -12.05 2.09 8.84
C TYR A 64 -10.96 1.14 9.35
N VAL A 65 -10.71 0.08 8.60
CA VAL A 65 -9.58 -0.85 8.80
C VAL A 65 -8.74 -0.89 7.53
N ILE A 66 -7.48 -1.28 7.64
CA ILE A 66 -6.61 -1.44 6.47
C ILE A 66 -6.98 -2.71 5.69
N SER A 67 -6.92 -2.63 4.36
CA SER A 67 -7.12 -3.78 3.49
C SER A 67 -5.79 -4.46 3.17
N SER A 68 -5.81 -5.66 2.56
CA SER A 68 -4.58 -6.32 2.07
C SER A 68 -3.81 -5.43 1.09
N LYS A 69 -4.53 -4.76 0.17
CA LYS A 69 -3.93 -3.82 -0.78
C LYS A 69 -3.28 -2.61 -0.10
N GLY A 70 -3.92 -2.08 0.96
CA GLY A 70 -3.34 -1.02 1.77
C GLY A 70 -2.05 -1.44 2.46
N GLU A 71 -1.97 -2.69 2.93
CA GLU A 71 -0.76 -3.27 3.51
C GLU A 71 0.36 -3.43 2.47
N GLU A 72 0.06 -4.07 1.34
CA GLU A 72 1.00 -4.24 0.22
C GLU A 72 1.53 -2.87 -0.26
N TYR A 73 0.68 -1.85 -0.31
CA TYR A 73 1.11 -0.49 -0.61
C TYR A 73 2.12 0.06 0.41
N LEU A 74 1.84 -0.11 1.72
CA LEU A 74 2.73 0.37 2.77
C LEU A 74 4.10 -0.34 2.75
N ASP A 75 4.11 -1.60 2.36
CA ASP A 75 5.31 -2.44 2.21
C ASP A 75 6.02 -2.20 0.86
N GLY A 76 5.39 -1.45 -0.06
CA GLY A 76 5.95 -1.07 -1.35
C GLY A 76 5.79 -2.14 -2.43
N GLU A 77 4.87 -3.07 -2.23
CA GLU A 77 4.51 -4.17 -3.12
C GLU A 77 3.32 -3.82 -4.03
N TRP A 78 2.64 -2.69 -3.80
CA TRP A 78 1.54 -2.19 -4.64
C TRP A 78 1.81 -0.80 -5.22
N ASP A 79 1.53 -0.63 -6.51
CA ASP A 79 1.52 0.64 -7.23
C ASP A 79 0.12 1.26 -7.18
N ALA A 80 -0.02 2.35 -6.42
CA ALA A 80 -1.31 3.01 -6.21
C ALA A 80 -1.81 3.80 -7.43
N GLU A 81 -0.92 4.21 -8.34
CA GLU A 81 -1.29 4.94 -9.57
C GLU A 81 -1.74 3.97 -10.65
N ALA A 82 -0.94 2.92 -10.87
CA ALA A 82 -1.23 1.90 -11.87
C ALA A 82 -2.24 0.83 -11.39
N ASP A 83 -2.58 0.86 -10.11
CA ASP A 83 -3.48 -0.06 -9.43
C ASP A 83 -3.16 -1.54 -9.66
N ARG A 84 -1.92 -1.91 -9.37
CA ARG A 84 -1.41 -3.28 -9.56
C ARG A 84 -0.24 -3.58 -8.62
N PRO A 85 0.10 -4.87 -8.42
CA PRO A 85 1.35 -5.23 -7.77
C PRO A 85 2.55 -4.64 -8.49
N VAL A 86 3.54 -4.19 -7.73
CA VAL A 86 4.84 -3.82 -8.27
C VAL A 86 5.49 -5.10 -8.79
N ALA A 87 5.92 -5.08 -10.05
CA ALA A 87 6.73 -6.17 -10.58
C ALA A 87 8.03 -6.22 -9.77
N THR A 88 8.12 -7.13 -8.81
CA THR A 88 9.39 -7.51 -8.21
C THR A 88 10.19 -8.11 -9.36
N GLY A 89 11.13 -7.32 -9.89
CA GLY A 89 12.12 -7.83 -10.82
C GLY A 89 12.76 -9.01 -10.14
N GLY A 90 12.49 -10.22 -10.65
CA GLY A 90 13.11 -11.42 -10.14
C GLY A 90 14.61 -11.20 -10.19
N GLU A 91 15.23 -11.11 -9.02
CA GLU A 91 16.65 -11.38 -8.88
C GLU A 91 16.81 -12.85 -9.29
N ASN A 92 17.00 -13.06 -10.59
CA ASN A 92 17.36 -14.34 -11.17
C ASN A 92 18.83 -14.57 -10.81
N GLY A 93 19.08 -14.83 -9.53
CA GLY A 93 20.34 -15.31 -8.99
C GLY A 93 20.41 -16.82 -9.18
N GLU A 94 21.41 -17.25 -9.94
CA GLU A 94 21.98 -18.60 -10.00
C GLU A 94 21.09 -19.76 -10.51
N ASN A 95 21.35 -20.16 -11.76
CA ASN A 95 22.01 -21.45 -11.96
C ASN A 95 22.75 -21.48 -13.31
N GLY A 96 24.03 -21.12 -13.26
CA GLY A 96 24.98 -21.61 -14.25
C GLY A 96 25.23 -23.09 -13.98
N ASN A 97 24.48 -23.97 -14.64
CA ASN A 97 25.04 -25.27 -15.04
C ASN A 97 24.27 -25.84 -16.23
N GLY A 98 24.99 -25.96 -17.33
CA GLY A 98 24.52 -26.53 -18.59
C GLY A 98 25.74 -26.69 -19.49
N GLU A 99 26.69 -27.50 -19.01
CA GLU A 99 27.78 -28.07 -19.78
C GLU A 99 27.33 -28.38 -21.20
N THR A 100 28.09 -27.89 -22.18
CA THR A 100 28.07 -28.37 -23.55
C THR A 100 28.77 -29.73 -23.61
N PRO A 101 28.14 -30.77 -24.17
CA PRO A 101 28.91 -31.81 -24.84
C PRO A 101 28.91 -31.53 -26.34
N ALA A 102 30.13 -31.62 -26.86
CA ALA A 102 30.48 -31.42 -28.25
C ALA A 102 29.77 -32.38 -29.21
N GLU A 103 29.79 -31.96 -30.47
CA GLU A 103 29.54 -32.72 -31.68
C GLU A 103 30.13 -34.14 -31.65
N SER A 104 29.42 -35.09 -32.27
CA SER A 104 30.03 -36.26 -32.89
C SER A 104 29.14 -36.73 -34.04
N GLU A 105 29.65 -36.53 -35.25
CA GLU A 105 29.17 -37.09 -36.51
C GLU A 105 29.13 -38.62 -36.48
N SER A 106 28.10 -39.23 -37.10
CA SER A 106 28.17 -40.34 -38.08
C SER A 106 26.77 -40.84 -38.43
#